data_AF-A0A7Y2SNV0-F1
#
_entry.id   AF-A0A7Y2SNV0-F1
#
_cell.length_a   1.000
_cell.length_b   1.000
_cell.length_c   1.000
_cell.angle_alpha   90.00
_cell.angle_beta   90.00
_cell.angle_gamma   90.00
#
_symmetry.space_group_name_H-M   'P 1'
#
loop_
_entity.id
_entity.type
_entity.pdbx_description
1 polymer ?
#
loop_
_entity_poly.entity_id
_entity_poly.type
_entity_poly.pdbx_seq_one_letter_code
_entity_poly.pdbx_strand_id
1 'polypeptide(L)'
;MLYLVWYDADTRRPAVDRMQDALAAYSRRFNEAPNLVLVSASETVELEGVAVRSVRTVQPNHFWVGHSDDPHHTHSVEYEQVEEMPHG
;
A
#
# COMPACT_ATOMS: atom_id res chain seq x y z
N MET A 1 6.06 -11.09 -6.14
CA MET A 1 4.90 -10.43 -5.51
C MET A 1 4.08 -9.75 -6.60
N LEU A 2 2.77 -9.96 -6.64
CA LEU A 2 1.86 -9.25 -7.55
C LEU A 2 1.21 -8.10 -6.78
N TYR A 3 1.10 -6.96 -7.46
CA TYR A 3 0.43 -5.78 -6.92
C TYR A 3 -0.58 -5.28 -7.94
N LEU A 4 -1.78 -4.95 -7.45
CA LEU A 4 -2.79 -4.21 -8.20
C LEU A 4 -2.69 -2.75 -7.81
N VAL A 5 -2.38 -1.91 -8.80
CA VAL A 5 -2.45 -0.46 -8.64
C VAL A 5 -3.88 -0.03 -8.88
N TRP A 6 -4.52 0.49 -7.84
CA TRP A 6 -5.83 1.09 -7.90
C TRP A 6 -5.69 2.61 -7.81
N TYR A 7 -6.38 3.33 -8.70
CA TYR A 7 -6.43 4.78 -8.68
C TYR A 7 -7.88 5.20 -8.48
N ASP A 8 -8.11 6.07 -7.49
CA ASP A 8 -9.43 6.62 -7.21
C ASP A 8 -9.37 8.14 -7.16
N ALA A 9 -9.91 8.80 -8.20
CA ALA A 9 -9.91 10.25 -8.30
C ALA A 9 -10.89 10.94 -7.34
N ASP A 10 -11.79 10.20 -6.68
CA ASP A 10 -12.85 10.76 -5.87
C ASP A 10 -12.43 10.89 -4.41
N THR A 11 -11.74 11.98 -4.09
CA THR A 11 -11.32 12.31 -2.72
C THR A 11 -12.49 12.64 -1.78
N ARG A 12 -13.73 12.72 -2.29
CA ARG A 12 -14.92 12.94 -1.43
C ARG A 12 -15.31 11.68 -0.68
N ARG A 13 -14.90 10.51 -1.17
CA ARG A 13 -15.09 9.24 -0.46
C ARG A 13 -13.99 9.07 0.58
N PRO A 14 -14.31 8.56 1.78
CA PRO A 14 -13.29 8.25 2.77
C PRO A 14 -12.32 7.21 2.20
N ALA A 15 -11.03 7.35 2.52
CA ALA A 15 -9.98 6.48 2.01
C ALA A 15 -10.23 4.99 2.34
N VAL A 16 -10.84 4.69 3.48
CA VAL A 16 -11.25 3.34 3.89
C VAL A 16 -12.21 2.69 2.87
N ASP A 17 -13.24 3.41 2.40
CA ASP A 17 -14.16 2.89 1.37
C ASP A 17 -13.45 2.63 0.04
N ARG A 18 -12.59 3.56 -0.38
CA ARG A 18 -11.81 3.43 -1.61
C ARG A 18 -10.86 2.23 -1.56
N MET A 19 -10.25 1.98 -0.41
CA MET A 19 -9.40 0.82 -0.18
C MET A 19 -10.17 -0.49 -0.19
N GLN A 20 -11.37 -0.54 0.40
CA GLN A 20 -12.21 -1.73 0.34
C GLN A 20 -12.60 -2.10 -1.11
N ASP A 21 -12.91 -1.11 -1.95
CA ASP A 21 -13.12 -1.30 -3.39
C ASP A 21 -11.86 -1.89 -4.06
N ALA A 22 -10.67 -1.34 -3.74
CA ALA A 22 -9.41 -1.82 -4.28
C ALA A 22 -9.09 -3.28 -3.85
N LEU A 23 -9.34 -3.62 -2.58
CA LEU A 23 -9.18 -4.98 -2.04
C LEU A 23 -10.11 -5.97 -2.75
N ALA A 24 -11.38 -5.61 -2.90
CA ALA A 24 -12.35 -6.43 -3.61
C ALA A 24 -11.97 -6.63 -5.09
N ALA A 25 -11.44 -5.59 -5.74
CA ALA A 25 -10.94 -5.67 -7.11
C ALA A 25 -9.74 -6.62 -7.23
N TYR A 26 -8.78 -6.56 -6.31
CA TYR A 26 -7.65 -7.49 -6.25
C TYR A 26 -8.14 -8.94 -6.10
N SER A 27 -9.03 -9.22 -5.14
CA SER A 27 -9.54 -10.57 -4.93
C SER A 27 -10.30 -11.11 -6.13
N ARG A 28 -11.09 -10.28 -6.81
CA ARG A 28 -11.76 -10.69 -8.06
C ARG A 28 -10.78 -10.97 -9.19
N ARG A 29 -9.67 -10.25 -9.25
CA ARG A 29 -8.67 -10.35 -10.32
C ARG A 29 -7.74 -11.54 -10.15
N PHE A 30 -7.27 -11.79 -8.93
CA PHE A 30 -6.25 -12.78 -8.60
C PHE A 30 -6.81 -14.00 -7.87
N ASN A 31 -8.09 -13.98 -7.48
CA ASN A 31 -8.75 -15.05 -6.74
C ASN A 31 -8.07 -15.36 -5.40
N GLU A 32 -7.43 -14.35 -4.81
CA GLU A 32 -6.64 -14.39 -3.57
C GLU A 32 -7.04 -13.23 -2.65
N ALA A 33 -7.01 -13.43 -1.34
CA ALA A 33 -7.33 -12.40 -0.36
C ALA A 33 -6.10 -11.50 -0.14
N PRO A 34 -6.13 -10.21 -0.51
CA PRO A 34 -5.04 -9.30 -0.21
C PRO A 34 -4.92 -9.05 1.29
N ASN A 35 -3.70 -8.90 1.76
CA ASN A 35 -3.40 -8.62 3.16
C ASN A 35 -2.44 -7.42 3.34
N LEU A 36 -2.04 -6.77 2.24
CA LEU A 36 -1.16 -5.61 2.22
C LEU A 36 -1.73 -4.52 1.30
N VAL A 37 -1.74 -3.29 1.79
CA VAL A 37 -2.04 -2.09 1.00
C VAL A 37 -0.95 -1.06 1.22
N LEU A 38 -0.33 -0.59 0.13
CA LEU A 38 0.56 0.55 0.18
C LEU A 38 -0.21 1.82 -0.20
N VAL A 39 -0.11 2.83 0.66
CA VAL A 39 -0.75 4.13 0.50
C VAL A 39 0.30 5.23 0.42
N SER A 40 -0.09 6.40 -0.05
CA SER A 40 0.80 7.56 -0.07
C SER A 40 1.22 7.93 1.36
N ALA A 41 2.45 8.45 1.53
CA ALA A 41 2.93 8.93 2.83
C ALA A 41 2.04 10.00 3.49
N SER A 42 1.23 10.70 2.68
CA SER A 42 0.27 11.71 3.17
C SER A 42 -1.07 11.11 3.61
N GLU A 43 -1.34 9.83 3.32
CA GLU A 43 -2.54 9.13 3.77
C GLU A 43 -2.20 8.25 4.98
N THR A 44 -2.81 8.57 6.12
CA THR A 44 -2.73 7.75 7.33
C THR A 44 -4.08 7.09 7.55
N VAL A 45 -4.18 5.82 7.17
CA VAL A 45 -5.36 4.99 7.41
C VAL A 45 -4.90 3.63 7.89
N GLU A 46 -5.65 3.10 8.83
CA GLU A 46 -5.54 1.73 9.32
C GLU A 46 -6.78 0.96 8.89
N LEU A 47 -6.60 -0.29 8.50
CA LEU A 47 -7.69 -1.21 8.14
C LEU A 47 -7.53 -2.49 8.95
N GLU A 48 -8.58 -2.89 9.65
CA GLU A 48 -8.51 -4.08 10.48
C GLU A 48 -8.34 -5.34 9.60
N GLY A 49 -7.37 -6.19 9.95
CA GLY A 49 -7.08 -7.42 9.21
C GLY A 49 -6.23 -7.25 7.93
N VAL A 50 -5.78 -6.03 7.61
CA VAL A 50 -4.91 -5.74 6.46
C VAL A 50 -3.76 -4.85 6.88
N ALA A 51 -2.53 -5.23 6.50
CA ALA A 51 -1.37 -4.39 6.73
C ALA A 51 -1.42 -3.16 5.81
N VAL A 52 -1.57 -1.97 6.37
CA VAL A 52 -1.51 -0.71 5.60
C VAL A 52 -0.15 -0.07 5.83
N ARG A 53 0.57 0.24 4.75
CA ARG A 53 1.88 0.89 4.82
C ARG A 53 1.92 2.17 4.01
N SER A 54 2.27 3.26 4.66
CA SER A 54 2.49 4.56 4.04
C SER A 54 3.90 4.62 3.41
N VAL A 55 3.99 4.82 2.09
CA VAL A 55 5.26 4.92 1.36
C VAL A 55 5.29 6.16 0.49
N ARG A 56 6.47 6.79 0.37
CA ARG A 56 6.65 8.03 -0.42
C ARG A 56 6.59 7.80 -1.93
N THR A 57 6.78 6.57 -2.38
CA THR A 57 6.74 6.18 -3.80
C THR A 57 5.32 6.08 -4.35
N VAL A 58 4.32 5.94 -3.48
CA VAL A 58 2.91 5.90 -3.86
C VAL A 58 2.37 7.31 -3.96
N GLN A 59 1.85 7.64 -5.15
CA GLN A 59 1.21 8.93 -5.39
C GLN A 59 -0.08 9.06 -4.58
N PRO A 60 -0.49 10.28 -4.21
CA PRO A 60 -1.80 10.51 -3.61
C PRO A 60 -2.91 9.87 -4.46
N ASN A 61 -3.96 9.34 -3.82
CA ASN A 61 -5.08 8.68 -4.49
C ASN A 61 -4.74 7.39 -5.24
N HIS A 62 -3.52 6.87 -5.06
CA HIS A 62 -3.13 5.56 -5.55
C HIS A 62 -3.00 4.61 -4.37
N PHE A 63 -3.53 3.41 -4.56
CA PHE A 63 -3.50 2.33 -3.58
C PHE A 63 -2.88 1.12 -4.25
N TRP A 64 -1.78 0.61 -3.72
CA TRP A 64 -1.16 -0.61 -4.24
C TRP A 64 -1.57 -1.76 -3.36
N VAL A 65 -2.48 -2.59 -3.86
CA VAL A 65 -2.99 -3.74 -3.14
C VAL A 65 -2.17 -4.96 -3.51
N GLY A 66 -1.74 -5.73 -2.53
CA GLY A 66 -0.99 -6.94 -2.73
C GLY A 66 -1.22 -7.98 -1.65
N HIS A 67 -0.56 -9.11 -1.82
CA HIS A 67 -0.46 -10.16 -0.83
C HIS A 67 1.01 -10.30 -0.41
N SER A 68 1.30 -10.21 0.89
CA SER A 68 2.58 -10.51 1.50
C SER A 68 2.47 -11.78 2.34
N ASP A 69 3.41 -12.70 2.17
CA ASP A 69 3.52 -13.89 3.02
C ASP A 69 4.09 -13.59 4.41
N ASP A 70 4.41 -12.33 4.71
CA ASP A 70 5.02 -11.92 5.98
C ASP A 70 3.94 -11.38 6.96
N PRO A 71 3.51 -12.18 7.95
CA PRO A 71 2.56 -11.74 8.98
C PRO A 71 3.21 -10.91 10.12
N HIS A 72 4.51 -10.62 10.08
CA HIS A 72 5.26 -10.06 11.22
C HIS A 72 5.94 -8.72 10.98
N HIS A 73 5.98 -8.20 9.76
CA HIS A 73 6.70 -6.97 9.46
C HIS A 73 5.84 -5.73 9.71
N THR A 74 5.47 -5.52 10.98
CA THR A 74 5.32 -4.16 11.52
C THR A 74 6.74 -3.64 11.77
N HIS A 75 7.40 -3.22 10.70
CA HIS A 75 8.56 -2.37 10.83
C HIS A 75 8.40 -1.18 9.90
N SER A 76 8.26 -0.04 10.56
CA SER A 76 8.59 1.30 10.11
C SER A 76 9.67 1.25 9.03
N VAL A 77 9.30 1.61 7.80
CA VAL A 77 10.29 1.82 6.75
C VAL A 77 10.99 3.15 7.01
N GLU A 78 11.98 3.13 7.90
CA GLU A 78 13.08 4.08 7.80
C GLU A 78 13.86 3.71 6.53
N TYR A 79 13.56 4.42 5.44
CA TYR A 79 14.47 4.50 4.30
C TYR A 79 15.70 5.27 4.78
N GLU A 80 16.68 4.56 5.33
CA GLU A 80 18.01 5.12 5.51
C GLU A 80 18.69 5.17 4.14
N GLN A 81 18.67 6.39 3.62
CA GLN A 81 19.45 6.95 2.54
C GLN A 81 20.78 6.23 2.33
N VAL A 82 20.91 5.49 1.23
CA VAL A 82 22.22 5.04 0.74
C VAL A 82 22.94 6.26 0.16
N GLU A 83 23.51 7.09 1.04
CA GLU A 83 24.41 8.17 0.64
C GLU A 83 25.66 7.59 -0.03
N GLU A 84 26.05 8.27 -1.10
CA GLU A 84 27.02 7.85 -2.10
C GLU A 84 28.40 7.56 -1.50
N MET A 85 28.92 6.37 -1.80
CA MET A 85 30.32 6.01 -1.51
C MET A 85 31.21 6.66 -2.59
N PRO A 86 32.20 7.51 -2.25
CA PRO A 86 33.18 7.96 -3.22
C PRO A 86 34.15 6.80 -3.52
N HIS A 87 34.18 6.35 -4.77
CA HIS A 87 35.35 5.64 -5.27
C HIS A 87 36.48 6.67 -5.40
N GLY A 88 37.49 6.52 -4.55
CA GLY A 88 38.65 7.42 -4.46
C GLY A 88 39.63 7.34 -5.63
#